data_AF-A0AAC9M266-F1
#
_entry.id   AF-A0AAC9M266-F1
#
_cell.length_a   1.000
_cell.length_b   1.000
_cell.length_c   1.000
_cell.angle_alpha   90.00
_cell.angle_beta   90.00
_cell.angle_gamma   90.00
#
_symmetry.space_group_name_H-M   'P 1'
#
loop_
_entity.id
_entity.type
_entity.pdbx_description
1 polymer ?
#
loop_
_entity_poly.entity_id
_entity_poly.type
_entity_poly.pdbx_seq_one_letter_code
_entity_poly.pdbx_strand_id
1 'polypeptide(L)'
;MKPKSFEIEAFTISYAAKKLGYKSTKTIYRLLKRDLLEEYVYLEKSGRVYLILEPLNRPTLAEKIAANIQVRRNNIIKRCE
;
A
#
# COMPACT_ATOMS: atom_id res chain seq x y z
N MET A 1 26.39 11.06 18.10
CA MET A 1 25.61 10.54 16.96
C MET A 1 24.56 11.57 16.60
N LYS A 2 24.53 12.08 15.36
CA LYS A 2 23.43 12.95 14.92
C LYS A 2 22.16 12.10 14.85
N PRO A 3 20.99 12.58 15.33
CA PRO A 3 19.74 11.86 15.08
C PRO A 3 19.56 11.80 13.56
N LYS A 4 19.50 10.60 12.99
CA LYS A 4 18.95 10.44 11.64
C LYS A 4 17.49 10.88 11.76
N SER A 5 17.16 12.03 11.21
CA SER A 5 15.78 12.41 10.93
C SER A 5 15.21 11.27 10.08
N PHE A 6 14.41 10.40 10.68
CA PHE A 6 13.67 9.42 9.91
C PHE A 6 12.51 10.18 9.27
N GLU A 7 12.80 10.84 8.15
CA GLU A 7 11.77 11.42 7.30
C GLU A 7 10.94 10.26 6.75
N ILE A 8 9.81 9.98 7.41
CA ILE A 8 8.84 9.03 6.90
C ILE A 8 8.25 9.67 5.64
N GLU A 9 8.70 9.21 4.48
CA GLU A 9 8.17 9.68 3.21
C GLU A 9 6.74 9.17 3.01
N ALA A 10 5.77 9.97 3.44
CA ALA A 10 4.34 9.71 3.25
C ALA A 10 3.83 10.40 1.99
N PHE A 11 3.20 9.64 1.10
CA PHE A 11 2.74 10.12 -0.20
C PHE A 11 1.24 9.94 -0.38
N THR A 12 0.59 10.86 -1.11
CA THR A 12 -0.80 10.66 -1.52
C THR A 12 -0.97 9.38 -2.33
N ILE A 13 -2.16 8.77 -2.30
CA ILE A 13 -2.48 7.56 -3.08
C ILE A 13 -2.05 7.71 -4.57
N SER A 14 -2.32 8.87 -5.17
CA SER A 14 -1.98 9.13 -6.58
C SER A 14 -0.47 9.10 -6.83
N TYR A 15 0.32 9.65 -5.92
CA TYR A 15 1.77 9.64 -6.04
C TYR A 15 2.35 8.26 -5.71
N ALA A 16 1.86 7.61 -4.65
CA ALA A 16 2.23 6.24 -4.30
C ALA A 16 1.98 5.28 -5.47
N ALA A 17 0.83 5.37 -6.14
CA ALA A 17 0.54 4.56 -7.32
C ALA A 17 1.57 4.76 -8.44
N LYS A 18 1.94 6.01 -8.74
CA LYS A 18 2.96 6.33 -9.75
C LYS A 18 4.35 5.80 -9.35
N LYS A 19 4.77 6.02 -8.10
CA LYS A 19 6.07 5.56 -7.59
C LYS A 19 6.17 4.02 -7.57
N LEU A 20 5.06 3.34 -7.35
CA LEU A 20 4.93 1.87 -7.42
C LEU A 20 4.73 1.32 -8.84
N GLY A 21 4.71 2.17 -9.88
CA GLY A 21 4.55 1.74 -11.27
C GLY A 21 3.13 1.33 -11.67
N TYR A 22 2.11 1.63 -10.85
CA TYR A 22 0.72 1.34 -11.19
C TYR A 22 0.14 2.38 -12.15
N LYS A 23 -0.51 1.90 -13.22
CA LYS A 23 -1.26 2.74 -14.17
C LYS A 23 -2.50 3.40 -13.56
N SER A 24 -2.99 2.90 -12.42
CA SER A 24 -4.21 3.40 -11.78
C SER A 24 -4.14 3.27 -10.26
N THR A 25 -4.74 4.25 -9.58
CA THR A 25 -4.96 4.25 -8.12
C THR A 25 -6.02 3.26 -7.66
N LYS A 26 -6.83 2.72 -8.59
CA LYS A 26 -7.96 1.83 -8.27
C LYS A 26 -7.57 0.62 -7.42
N THR A 27 -6.40 0.04 -7.66
CA THR A 27 -5.89 -1.10 -6.88
C THR A 27 -5.70 -0.71 -5.42
N ILE A 28 -5.04 0.42 -5.17
CA ILE A 28 -4.78 0.92 -3.82
C ILE A 28 -6.09 1.29 -3.12
N TYR A 29 -6.99 2.01 -3.79
CA TYR A 29 -8.32 2.32 -3.25
C TYR A 29 -9.13 1.07 -2.87
N ARG A 30 -9.08 0.02 -3.70
CA ARG A 30 -9.78 -1.23 -3.43
C ARG A 30 -9.22 -1.95 -2.21
N LEU A 31 -7.90 -1.90 -2.01
CA LEU A 31 -7.25 -2.53 -0.87
C LEU A 31 -7.48 -1.72 0.42
N LEU A 32 -7.49 -0.39 0.33
CA LEU A 32 -7.88 0.50 1.44
C LEU A 32 -9.33 0.25 1.87
N LYS A 33 -10.27 0.15 0.92
CA LYS A 33 -11.70 -0.15 1.20
C LYS A 33 -11.92 -1.54 1.84
N ARG A 34 -10.90 -2.39 1.85
CA ARG A 34 -10.94 -3.73 2.46
C ARG A 34 -10.13 -3.79 3.75
N ASP A 35 -9.69 -2.63 4.23
CA ASP A 35 -8.94 -2.48 5.47
C ASP A 35 -7.59 -3.24 5.44
N LEU A 36 -7.06 -3.51 4.24
CA LEU A 36 -5.82 -4.29 4.04
C LEU A 36 -4.55 -3.43 4.08
N LEU A 37 -4.70 -2.11 4.03
CA LEU A 37 -3.62 -1.12 3.95
C LEU A 37 -3.68 -0.08 5.08
N GLU A 38 -4.55 -0.24 6.09
CA GLU A 38 -4.66 0.71 7.21
C GLU A 38 -3.31 0.92 7.92
N GLU A 39 -2.56 -0.16 8.07
CA GLU A 39 -1.20 -0.20 8.63
C GLU A 39 -0.16 0.62 7.87
N TYR A 40 -0.48 1.05 6.66
CA TYR A 40 0.35 1.87 5.78
C TYR A 40 -0.18 3.30 5.66
N VAL A 41 -1.33 3.62 6.25
CA VAL A 41 -1.86 4.98 6.32
C VAL A 41 -1.07 5.75 7.38
N TYR A 42 -0.37 6.78 6.95
CA TYR A 42 0.36 7.68 7.84
C TYR A 42 -0.58 8.71 8.47
N LEU A 43 -1.36 9.38 7.62
CA LEU A 43 -2.32 10.38 8.04
C LEU A 43 -3.42 10.56 7.01
N GLU A 44 -4.57 11.00 7.49
CA GLU A 44 -5.67 11.51 6.68
C GLU A 44 -5.82 13.00 6.94
N LYS A 45 -5.71 13.82 5.89
CA LYS A 45 -5.84 15.28 5.99
C LYS A 45 -6.67 15.82 4.85
N SER A 46 -7.72 16.58 5.19
CA SER A 46 -8.59 17.25 4.21
C SER A 46 -9.16 16.27 3.16
N GLY A 47 -9.57 15.08 3.59
CA GLY A 47 -10.11 14.02 2.72
C GLY A 47 -9.07 13.32 1.83
N ARG A 48 -7.77 13.54 2.06
CA ARG A 48 -6.68 12.86 1.36
C ARG A 48 -5.96 11.91 2.29
N VAL A 49 -5.76 10.68 1.82
CA VAL A 49 -5.01 9.63 2.51
C VAL A 49 -3.55 9.67 2.05
N TYR A 50 -2.65 9.67 3.01
CA TYR A 50 -1.21 9.60 2.81
C TYR A 50 -0.68 8.24 3.26
N LEU A 51 0.07 7.58 2.39
CA LEU A 51 0.58 6.23 2.57
C LEU A 51 2.10 6.24 2.73
N ILE A 52 2.60 5.40 3.64
CA ILE A 52 4.02 5.13 3.81
C ILE A 52 4.41 4.06 2.79
N LEU A 53 5.43 4.33 1.98
CA LEU A 53 5.94 3.35 1.02
C LEU A 53 6.85 2.31 1.67
N GLU A 54 7.76 2.77 2.54
CA GLU A 54 8.83 1.96 3.12
C GLU A 54 8.82 2.11 4.65
N PRO A 55 7.95 1.36 5.35
CA PRO A 55 7.94 1.32 6.82
C PRO A 55 9.15 0.54 7.37
N LEU A 56 9.69 0.98 8.51
CA LEU A 56 10.98 0.48 9.04
C LEU A 56 11.00 -1.00 9.44
N ASN A 57 9.88 -1.53 9.95
CA ASN A 57 9.78 -2.89 10.52
C ASN A 57 8.73 -3.75 9.80
N ARG A 58 8.34 -3.37 8.58
CA ARG A 58 7.25 -4.00 7.83
C ARG A 58 7.64 -4.13 6.36
N PRO A 59 7.04 -5.08 5.62
CA PRO A 59 7.23 -5.14 4.18
C PRO A 59 6.78 -3.81 3.56
N THR A 60 7.43 -3.44 2.46
CA THR A 60 7.08 -2.26 1.68
C THR A 60 5.61 -2.30 1.24
N LEU A 61 5.03 -1.14 0.97
CA LEU A 61 3.68 -1.06 0.42
C LEU A 61 3.57 -1.88 -0.88
N ALA A 62 4.63 -1.89 -1.69
CA ALA A 62 4.73 -2.70 -2.90
C ALA A 62 4.56 -4.20 -2.61
N GLU A 63 5.33 -4.72 -1.66
CA GLU A 63 5.31 -6.13 -1.28
C GLU A 63 3.97 -6.53 -0.66
N LYS A 64 3.40 -5.68 0.21
CA LYS A 64 2.07 -5.92 0.79
C LYS A 64 0.99 -6.00 -0.28
N ILE A 65 1.01 -5.10 -1.27
CA ILE A 65 0.07 -5.12 -2.39
C ILE A 65 0.29 -6.37 -3.24
N ALA A 66 1.53 -6.72 -3.55
CA ALA A 66 1.88 -7.90 -4.33
C ALA A 66 1.40 -9.20 -3.65
N ALA A 67 1.63 -9.34 -2.34
CA ALA A 67 1.17 -10.46 -1.55
C ALA A 67 -0.36 -10.59 -1.60
N ASN A 68 -1.10 -9.49 -1.45
CA ASN A 68 -2.56 -9.49 -1.55
C ASN A 68 -3.07 -9.87 -2.95
N ILE A 69 -2.38 -9.46 -4.01
CA ILE A 69 -2.70 -9.84 -5.39
C ILE A 69 -2.42 -11.33 -5.62
N GLN A 70 -1.31 -11.87 -5.10
CA GLN A 70 -0.96 -13.28 -5.21
C GLN A 70 -1.95 -14.17 -4.43
N VAL A 71 -2.33 -13.80 -3.21
CA VAL A 71 -3.37 -14.50 -2.43
C VAL A 71 -4.68 -14.60 -3.21
N ARG A 72 -5.07 -13.53 -3.92
CA ARG A 72 -6.23 -13.60 -4.82
C ARG A 72 -6.07 -14.61 -5.95
N ARG A 73 -4.89 -14.70 -6.57
CA ARG A 73 -4.64 -15.72 -7.62
C ARG A 73 -4.75 -17.12 -7.04
N ASN A 74 -4.21 -17.35 -5.85
CA ASN A 74 -4.30 -18.65 -5.18
C ASN A 74 -5.71 -18.97 -4.67
N ASN A 75 -6.53 -17.98 -4.34
CA ASN A 75 -7.96 -18.19 -4.05
C ASN A 75 -8.81 -18.45 -5.31
N ILE A 76 -8.24 -18.33 -6.51
CA ILE A 76 -8.83 -18.83 -7.77
C ILE A 76 -8.27 -20.23 -8.03
N ILE A 77 -8.28 -21.11 -7.02
CA ILE A 77 -8.29 -22.55 -7.32
C ILE A 77 -9.66 -22.80 -7.93
N LYS A 78 -9.67 -23.05 -9.25
CA LYS A 78 -10.82 -23.59 -9.97
C LYS A 78 -11.39 -24.75 -9.14
N ARG A 79 -12.56 -24.57 -8.53
CA ARG A 79 -13.49 -25.68 -8.31
C ARG A 79 -13.95 -26.10 -9.70
N CYS A 80 -13.19 -26.97 -10.33
CA CYS A 80 -13.75 -27.85 -11.35
C CYS A 80 -14.36 -29.01 -10.57
N GLU A 81 -15.68 -29.02 -10.50
CA GLU A 81 -16.48 -30.24 -10.32
C GLU A 81 -16.19 -31.23 -11.45
#